data_AF-A0A534M3U9-F1
#
_entry.id   AF-A0A534M3U9-F1
#
_cell.length_a   1.000
_cell.length_b   1.000
_cell.length_c   1.000
_cell.angle_alpha   90.00
_cell.angle_beta   90.00
_cell.angle_gamma   90.00
#
_symmetry.space_group_name_H-M   'P 1'
#
loop_
_entity.id
_entity.type
_entity.pdbx_description
1 polymer ?
#
loop_
_entity_poly.entity_id
_entity_poly.type
_entity_poly.pdbx_seq_one_letter_code
_entity_poly.pdbx_strand_id
1 'polypeptide(L)' 'MDEDRGGRRGGGGYDRGPRQMFDAVCADCGQATQVPFKPDPARPVYCRDCFAKRRPRRSAGAELVFNSHPTSACAR' A
#
# COMPACT_ATOMS: atom_id res chain seq x y z
N MET A 1 1.38 -22.43 47.54
CA MET A 1 1.91 -22.83 46.22
C MET A 1 2.04 -21.55 45.43
N ASP A 2 3.07 -20.80 45.82
CA ASP A 2 3.62 -19.64 45.14
C ASP A 2 4.46 -20.12 43.95
N GLU A 3 4.51 -19.34 42.86
CA GLU A 3 5.33 -19.43 41.63
C GLU A 3 4.42 -19.22 40.41
N ASP A 4 4.67 -18.38 39.41
CA ASP A 4 5.73 -17.43 39.14
C ASP A 4 5.28 -16.63 37.91
N ARG A 5 5.85 -15.44 37.81
CA ARG A 5 5.73 -14.42 36.80
C ARG A 5 6.35 -14.87 35.47
N GLY A 6 5.59 -14.83 34.37
CA GLY A 6 6.19 -14.52 33.06
C GLY A 6 5.85 -15.45 31.90
N GLY A 7 4.86 -15.03 31.11
CA GLY A 7 4.57 -15.59 29.79
C GLY A 7 4.72 -14.57 28.65
N ARG A 8 5.69 -13.62 28.71
CA ARG A 8 6.21 -13.08 27.44
C ARG A 8 6.91 -14.24 26.78
N ARG A 9 6.56 -14.66 25.56
CA ARG A 9 7.42 -14.83 24.36
C ARG A 9 6.55 -15.31 23.19
N GLY A 10 6.76 -14.75 22.00
CA GLY A 10 6.55 -15.52 20.77
C GLY A 10 5.49 -15.05 19.77
N GLY A 11 5.25 -13.73 19.63
CA GLY A 11 4.63 -13.21 18.41
C GLY A 11 5.67 -13.09 17.31
N GLY A 12 6.02 -14.22 16.68
CA GLY A 12 7.13 -14.41 15.77
C GLY A 12 7.39 -13.24 14.82
N GLY A 13 8.61 -12.71 14.92
CA GLY A 13 9.17 -11.82 13.92
C GLY A 13 9.06 -12.48 12.57
N TYR A 14 8.22 -11.92 11.71
CA TYR A 14 8.25 -12.18 10.29
C TYR A 14 9.52 -11.50 9.78
N ASP A 15 10.67 -12.11 10.05
CA ASP A 15 11.93 -11.85 9.37
C ASP A 15 11.73 -12.20 7.89
N ARG A 16 10.98 -11.34 7.20
CA ARG A 16 10.97 -11.26 5.76
C ARG A 16 12.36 -10.77 5.42
N GLY A 17 13.30 -11.71 5.28
CA GLY A 17 14.68 -11.45 4.90
C GLY A 17 14.72 -10.42 3.76
N PRO A 18 15.82 -9.64 3.66
CA PRO A 18 15.91 -8.49 2.76
C PRO A 18 15.46 -8.91 1.36
N ARG A 19 14.29 -8.40 0.94
CA ARG A 19 13.74 -8.72 -0.37
C ARG A 19 14.66 -8.06 -1.39
N GLN A 20 15.22 -8.84 -2.29
CA GLN A 20 16.01 -8.29 -3.39
C GLN A 20 15.09 -7.39 -4.22
N MET A 21 15.44 -6.12 -4.30
CA MET A 21 14.75 -5.14 -5.15
C MET A 21 15.54 -5.06 -6.46
N PHE A 22 14.83 -5.10 -7.59
CA PHE A 22 15.39 -4.96 -8.93
C PHE A 22 14.98 -3.61 -9.50
N ASP A 23 15.92 -2.91 -10.12
CA ASP A 23 15.63 -1.69 -10.86
C ASP A 23 14.92 -2.04 -12.17
N ALA A 24 13.76 -1.41 -12.40
CA ALA A 24 12.95 -1.57 -13.59
C ALA A 24 12.44 -0.23 -14.10
N VAL A 25 12.12 -0.16 -15.39
CA VAL A 25 11.54 1.03 -16.01
C VAL A 25 10.04 0.82 -16.20
N CYS A 26 9.22 1.77 -15.75
CA CYS A 26 7.78 1.71 -15.95
C CYS A 26 7.45 1.84 -17.44
N ALA A 27 6.71 0.88 -18.00
CA ALA A 27 6.29 0.88 -19.41
C ALA A 27 5.27 1.97 -19.75
N ASP A 28 4.68 2.62 -18.75
CA ASP A 28 3.60 3.61 -18.90
C ASP A 28 4.13 5.04 -18.77
N CYS A 29 4.98 5.29 -17.76
CA CYS A 29 5.52 6.63 -17.47
C CYS A 29 7.04 6.77 -17.69
N GLY A 30 7.75 5.68 -17.97
CA GLY A 30 9.21 5.71 -18.22
C GLY A 30 10.09 5.94 -16.99
N GLN A 31 9.52 6.00 -15.79
CA GLN A 31 10.28 6.25 -14.56
C GLN A 31 11.00 4.98 -14.07
N ALA A 32 12.20 5.15 -13.50
CA ALA A 32 12.93 4.09 -12.81
C ALA A 32 12.25 3.77 -11.46
N THR A 33 11.97 2.50 -11.21
CA THR A 33 11.28 2.04 -10.01
C THR A 33 11.87 0.71 -9.52
N GLN A 34 11.84 0.50 -8.21
CA GLN A 34 12.33 -0.72 -7.58
C GLN A 34 11.19 -1.69 -7.39
N VAL A 35 11.31 -2.88 -7.99
CA VAL A 35 10.30 -3.94 -7.95
C VAL A 35 10.86 -5.21 -7.32
N PRO A 36 10.04 -6.00 -6.59
CA PRO A 36 10.50 -7.22 -5.93
C PRO A 36 10.59 -8.43 -6.89
N PHE A 37 10.47 -8.21 -8.19
CA PHE A 37 10.50 -9.25 -9.23
C PHE A 37 11.43 -8.81 -10.36
N LYS A 38 12.03 -9.78 -11.06
CA LYS A 38 12.91 -9.50 -12.19
C LYS A 38 12.10 -8.87 -13.34
N PRO A 39 12.49 -7.71 -13.88
CA PRO A 39 11.85 -7.15 -15.07
C PRO A 39 12.14 -8.05 -16.28
N ASP A 40 11.10 -8.56 -16.93
CA ASP A 40 11.20 -9.36 -18.15
C ASP A 40 10.73 -8.55 -19.36
N PRO A 41 11.40 -8.64 -20.53
CA PRO A 41 10.97 -7.91 -21.73
C PRO A 41 9.62 -8.41 -22.27
N ALA A 42 9.21 -9.62 -21.91
CA ALA A 42 7.91 -10.19 -22.26
C ALA A 42 6.74 -9.64 -21.41
N ARG A 43 7.02 -9.03 -20.25
CA ARG A 43 5.99 -8.58 -19.29
C ARG A 43 6.24 -7.11 -18.87
N PRO A 44 5.34 -6.17 -19.21
CA PRO A 44 5.55 -4.76 -18.88
C PRO A 44 5.55 -4.53 -17.36
N VAL A 45 6.54 -3.80 -16.87
CA VAL A 45 6.62 -3.37 -15.47
C VAL A 45 5.88 -2.05 -15.29
N TYR A 46 5.13 -1.93 -14.19
CA TYR A 46 4.43 -0.71 -13.83
C TYR A 46 4.86 -0.23 -12.45
N CYS A 47 5.03 1.10 -12.31
CA CYS A 47 5.23 1.71 -11.00
C CYS A 47 3.97 1.59 -10.14
N ARG A 48 4.11 1.86 -8.83
CA ARG A 48 3.01 1.77 -7.85
C ARG A 48 1.79 2.58 -8.28
N ASP A 49 2.00 3.77 -8.83
CA ASP A 49 0.94 4.68 -9.25
C ASP A 49 0.22 4.20 -10.52
N CYS A 50 0.95 3.78 -11.56
CA CYS A 50 0.35 3.23 -12.78
C CYS A 50 -0.38 1.91 -12.51
N PHE A 51 0.15 1.07 -11.62
CA PHE A 51 -0.53 -0.15 -11.18
C PHE A 51 -1.81 0.18 -10.39
N ALA A 52 -1.76 1.16 -9.49
CA ALA A 52 -2.93 1.59 -8.72
C ALA A 52 -4.03 2.20 -9.60
N LYS A 53 -3.67 2.96 -10.65
CA LYS A 53 -4.63 3.50 -11.64
C LYS A 53 -5.31 2.40 -12.47
N ARG A 54 -4.57 1.36 -12.84
CA ARG A 54 -5.07 0.23 -13.65
C ARG A 54 -5.89 -0.77 -12.85
N ARG A 55 -5.71 -0.84 -11.52
CA ARG A 55 -6.48 -1.75 -10.67
C ARG A 55 -7.92 -1.27 -10.61
N PRO A 56 -8.90 -2.00 -11.19
CA PRO A 56 -10.31 -1.62 -11.04
C PRO A 56 -10.60 -1.59 -9.55
N ARG A 57 -11.13 -0.46 -9.08
CA ARG A 57 -11.47 -0.26 -7.68
C ARG A 57 -12.59 -1.22 -7.31
N ARG A 58 -12.25 -2.47 -6.97
CA ARG A 58 -13.14 -3.33 -6.21
C ARG A 58 -13.17 -2.78 -4.80
N SER A 59 -14.06 -1.82 -4.60
CA SER A 59 -14.73 -1.55 -3.34
C SER A 59 -13.80 -1.44 -2.13
N ALA A 60 -12.95 -0.42 -2.11
CA ALA A 60 -12.52 0.16 -0.83
C ALA A 60 -13.50 1.28 -0.51
N GLY A 61 -14.60 0.92 0.16
CA GLY A 61 -15.51 1.89 0.75
C GLY A 61 -14.76 2.73 1.80
N ALA A 62 -14.69 4.03 1.56
CA ALA A 62 -14.70 5.10 2.56
C ALA A 62 -14.63 6.45 1.83
N GLU A 63 -15.62 6.73 1.00
CA GLU A 63 -15.93 8.11 0.62
C GLU A 63 -17.45 8.23 0.46
N LEU A 64 -18.17 8.10 1.58
CA LEU A 64 -19.41 8.86 1.69
C LEU A 64 -18.98 10.27 2.03
N VAL A 65 -18.73 11.01 0.95
CA VAL A 65 -18.83 12.47 0.91
C VAL A 65 -20.04 12.90 1.72
N PHE A 66 -19.83 13.50 2.90
CA PHE A 66 -20.88 14.28 3.55
C PHE A 66 -21.03 15.57 2.77
N ASN A 67 -21.56 15.45 1.56
CA ASN A 67 -21.97 16.58 0.76
C ASN A 67 -23.33 17.02 1.30
N SER A 68 -23.32 17.91 2.29
CA SER A 68 -24.46 18.80 2.51
C SER A 68 -24.05 20.13 3.15
N HIS A 69 -23.80 21.08 2.24
CA HIS A 69 -24.15 22.49 2.32
C HIS A 69 -23.55 23.37 3.45
N PRO A 70 -22.75 24.41 3.10
CA PRO A 70 -22.48 25.52 4.01
C PRO A 70 -23.73 26.41 4.10
N THR A 71 -24.74 25.99 4.87
CA THR A 71 -25.86 26.89 5.22
C THR A 71 -25.58 27.62 6.52
N SER A 72 -25.79 28.93 6.47
CA SER A 72 -25.88 29.85 7.60
C SER A 72 -24.58 30.40 8.15
N ALA A 73 -23.90 31.15 7.29
CA ALA A 73 -23.67 32.55 7.63
C ALA A 73 -25.04 33.24 7.87
N CYS A 74 -25.54 33.21 9.11
CA CYS A 74 -26.55 34.16 9.57
C CYS A 74 -25.84 35.21 10.42
N ALA A 75 -25.58 36.36 9.81
CA ALA A 75 -25.12 37.57 10.48
C ALA A 75 -26.24 38.14 11.37
N ARG A 76 -25.90 38.47 12.62
CA ARG A 76 -26.24 39.72 13.34
C ARG A 76 -25.93 39.61 14.83
#